data_AF-A0A632FHW7-F1
#
_entry.id   AF-A0A632FHW7-F1
#
_cell.length_a   1.000
_cell.length_b   1.000
_cell.length_c   1.000
_cell.angle_alpha   90.00
_cell.angle_beta   90.00
_cell.angle_gamma   90.00
#
_symmetry.space_group_name_H-M   'P 1'
#
loop_
_entity.id
_entity.type
_entity.pdbx_description
1 polymer ?
#
loop_
_entity_poly.entity_id
_entity_poly.type
_entity_poly.pdbx_seq_one_letter_code
_entity_poly.pdbx_strand_id
1 'polypeptide(L)'
;GEYQKWDGKAKVWVKDEAAEKAAQLRQAEETKNRLLQIASEKIAPLQDAVDLDEATDKEKASLLAWRKYRVQVNRVDTLKPVWPEKPASSL
;
A
#
# COMPACT_ATOMS: atom_id res chain seq x y z
N GLY A 1 4.37 -15.61 -21.74
CA GLY A 1 4.07 -15.02 -20.42
C GLY A 1 5.38 -14.86 -19.68
N GLU A 2 5.51 -13.85 -18.84
CA GLU A 2 6.78 -13.53 -18.15
C GLU A 2 7.23 -14.62 -17.16
N TYR A 3 6.33 -15.48 -16.71
CA TYR A 3 6.60 -16.58 -15.79
C TYR A 3 6.37 -17.94 -16.48
N GLN A 4 7.46 -18.53 -16.96
CA GLN A 4 7.47 -19.85 -17.58
C GLN A 4 8.58 -20.72 -16.98
N LYS A 5 8.31 -22.02 -16.86
CA LYS A 5 9.29 -23.03 -16.48
C LYS A 5 9.35 -24.11 -17.56
N TRP A 6 10.53 -24.65 -17.78
CA TRP A 6 10.70 -25.73 -18.74
C TRP A 6 10.21 -27.04 -18.15
N ASP A 7 9.27 -27.71 -18.82
CA ASP A 7 8.92 -29.08 -18.51
C ASP A 7 9.81 -30.02 -19.33
N GLY A 8 10.83 -30.59 -18.69
CA GLY A 8 11.79 -31.49 -19.34
C GLY A 8 11.17 -32.80 -19.85
N LYS A 9 10.01 -33.21 -19.31
CA LYS A 9 9.32 -34.44 -19.70
C LYS A 9 8.47 -34.23 -20.95
N ALA A 10 7.77 -33.10 -21.03
CA ALA A 10 6.93 -32.69 -22.15
C ALA A 10 7.69 -31.87 -23.22
N LYS A 11 8.95 -31.49 -22.95
CA LYS A 11 9.79 -30.63 -23.80
C LYS A 11 9.07 -29.35 -24.25
N VAL A 12 8.39 -28.71 -23.31
CA VAL A 12 7.61 -27.50 -23.57
C VAL A 12 7.76 -26.53 -22.41
N TRP A 13 7.71 -25.24 -22.70
CA TRP A 13 7.58 -24.21 -21.68
C TRP A 13 6.16 -24.18 -21.16
N VAL A 14 6.00 -24.46 -19.86
CA VAL A 14 4.70 -24.38 -19.18
C VAL A 14 4.66 -23.14 -18.31
N LYS A 15 3.46 -22.62 -18.07
CA LYS A 15 3.25 -21.49 -17.17
C LYS A 15 3.73 -21.86 -15.76
N ASP A 16 4.49 -20.96 -15.14
CA ASP A 16 4.86 -21.09 -13.73
C ASP A 16 3.89 -20.27 -12.88
N GLU A 17 2.77 -20.88 -12.49
CA GLU A 17 1.75 -20.24 -11.66
C GLU A 17 2.26 -19.89 -10.26
N ALA A 18 3.25 -20.63 -9.75
CA ALA A 18 3.84 -20.34 -8.44
C ALA A 18 4.70 -19.07 -8.52
N ALA A 19 5.52 -18.96 -9.57
CA ALA A 19 6.31 -17.76 -9.81
C ALA A 19 5.43 -16.52 -10.07
N GLU A 20 4.35 -16.67 -10.84
CA GLU A 20 3.39 -15.58 -11.08
C GLU A 20 2.69 -15.12 -9.79
N LYS A 21 2.17 -16.05 -8.97
CA LYS A 21 1.54 -15.73 -7.68
C LYS A 21 2.53 -15.09 -6.70
N ALA A 22 3.77 -15.57 -6.65
CA ALA A 22 4.81 -15.01 -5.82
C ALA A 22 5.22 -13.59 -6.26
N ALA A 23 5.21 -13.30 -7.57
CA ALA A 23 5.44 -11.97 -8.08
C ALA A 23 4.29 -11.01 -7.73
N GLN A 24 3.04 -11.45 -7.89
CA GLN A 24 1.86 -10.67 -7.53
C GLN A 24 1.83 -10.32 -6.03
N LEU A 25 2.15 -11.29 -5.16
CA LEU A 25 2.23 -11.07 -3.73
C LEU A 25 3.30 -10.03 -3.38
N ARG A 26 4.51 -10.15 -3.95
CA ARG A 26 5.59 -9.18 -3.75
C ARG A 26 5.17 -7.76 -4.17
N GLN A 27 4.57 -7.62 -5.34
CA GLN A 27 4.06 -6.32 -5.81
C GLN A 27 2.98 -5.74 -4.87
N ALA A 28 2.10 -6.58 -4.33
CA ALA A 28 1.08 -6.14 -3.38
C ALA A 28 1.69 -5.70 -2.05
N GLU A 29 2.70 -6.41 -1.53
CA GLU A 29 3.45 -6.03 -0.32
C GLU A 29 4.21 -4.71 -0.52
N GLU A 30 4.90 -4.55 -1.64
CA GLU A 30 5.58 -3.30 -2.01
C GLU A 30 4.61 -2.13 -2.09
N THR A 31 3.44 -2.35 -2.69
CA THR A 31 2.36 -1.36 -2.75
C THR A 31 1.90 -0.98 -1.35
N LYS A 32 1.65 -1.96 -0.46
CA LYS A 32 1.27 -1.73 0.94
C LYS A 32 2.29 -0.84 1.64
N ASN A 33 3.57 -1.20 1.54
CA ASN A 33 4.67 -0.46 2.16
C ASN A 33 4.74 0.98 1.64
N ARG A 34 4.65 1.18 0.33
CA ARG A 34 4.63 2.53 -0.27
C ARG A 34 3.47 3.37 0.22
N LEU A 35 2.26 2.81 0.30
CA LEU A 35 1.08 3.54 0.78
C LEU A 35 1.17 3.88 2.27
N LEU A 36 1.75 3.00 3.09
CA LEU A 36 2.03 3.26 4.51
C LEU A 36 3.09 4.36 4.70
N GLN A 37 4.12 4.38 3.85
CA GLN A 37 5.13 5.43 3.83
C GLN A 37 4.49 6.78 3.50
N ILE A 38 3.73 6.87 2.40
CA ILE A 38 3.03 8.10 2.00
C ILE A 38 2.13 8.60 3.14
N ALA A 39 1.37 7.71 3.78
CA ALA A 39 0.51 8.10 4.90
C ALA A 39 1.34 8.64 6.08
N SER A 40 2.48 8.03 6.39
CA SER A 40 3.36 8.47 7.48
C SER A 40 4.02 9.82 7.17
N GLU A 41 4.45 10.05 5.93
CA GLU A 41 5.01 11.33 5.46
C GLU A 41 3.99 12.47 5.55
N LYS A 42 2.70 12.20 5.33
CA LYS A 42 1.62 13.18 5.51
C LYS A 42 1.23 13.39 6.96
N ILE A 43 1.25 12.33 7.77
CA ILE A 43 0.91 12.40 9.19
C ILE A 43 1.94 13.20 9.98
N ALA A 44 3.24 13.06 9.70
CA ALA A 44 4.31 13.71 10.46
C ALA A 44 4.10 15.23 10.65
N PRO A 45 4.05 16.06 9.58
CA PRO A 45 3.89 17.51 9.75
C PRO A 45 2.54 17.91 10.37
N LEU A 46 1.47 17.14 10.09
CA LEU A 46 0.15 17.39 10.69
C LEU A 46 0.12 17.08 12.18
N GLN A 47 0.88 16.06 12.60
CA GLN A 47 1.03 15.70 14.00
C GLN A 47 1.89 16.74 14.72
N ASP A 48 2.99 17.20 14.10
CA ASP A 48 3.82 18.28 14.64
C ASP A 48 2.97 19.54 14.91
N ALA A 49 2.12 19.95 13.95
CA ALA A 49 1.22 21.09 14.13
C ALA A 49 0.22 20.89 15.30
N VAL A 50 -0.25 19.66 15.53
CA VAL A 50 -1.12 19.35 16.68
C VAL A 50 -0.34 19.38 17.99
N ASP A 51 0.87 18.85 18.00
CA ASP A 51 1.73 18.77 19.18
C ASP A 51 2.23 20.16 19.61
N LEU A 52 2.38 21.09 18.66
CA LEU A 52 2.72 22.50 18.88
C LEU A 52 1.50 23.40 19.17
N ASP A 53 0.28 22.83 19.17
CA ASP A 53 -0.99 23.57 19.28
C ASP A 53 -1.22 24.62 18.17
N GLU A 54 -0.54 24.47 17.02
CA GLU A 54 -0.66 25.35 15.85
C GLU A 54 -1.65 24.84 14.80
N ALA A 55 -2.12 23.60 14.92
CA ALA A 55 -2.97 22.96 13.93
C ALA A 55 -4.35 23.62 13.80
N THR A 56 -4.67 24.00 12.57
CA THR A 56 -6.01 24.40 12.16
C THR A 56 -7.01 23.22 12.22
N ASP A 57 -8.31 23.52 12.24
CA ASP A 57 -9.35 22.48 12.18
C ASP A 57 -9.24 21.61 10.92
N LYS A 58 -8.79 22.22 9.81
CA LYS A 58 -8.56 21.52 8.53
C LYS A 58 -7.39 20.53 8.63
N GLU A 59 -6.30 20.91 9.31
CA GLU A 59 -5.17 20.03 9.55
C GLU A 59 -5.53 18.89 10.51
N LYS A 60 -6.30 19.17 11.57
CA LYS A 60 -6.83 18.15 12.48
C LYS A 60 -7.72 17.15 11.75
N ALA A 61 -8.60 17.62 10.85
CA ALA A 61 -9.43 16.75 10.02
C ALA A 61 -8.59 15.91 9.03
N SER A 62 -7.60 16.53 8.40
CA SER A 62 -6.66 15.85 7.50
C SER A 62 -5.86 14.77 8.23
N LEU A 63 -5.38 15.08 9.43
CA LEU A 63 -4.62 14.16 10.28
C LEU A 63 -5.46 12.92 10.63
N LEU A 64 -6.72 13.13 11.02
CA LEU A 64 -7.64 12.04 11.29
C LEU A 64 -7.87 11.17 10.03
N ALA A 65 -8.07 11.80 8.87
CA ALA A 65 -8.28 11.09 7.61
C ALA A 65 -7.05 10.24 7.22
N TRP A 66 -5.85 10.80 7.31
CA TRP A 66 -4.61 10.08 7.02
C TRP A 66 -4.32 8.95 8.01
N ARG A 67 -4.60 9.14 9.31
CA ARG A 67 -4.49 8.06 10.30
C ARG A 67 -5.46 6.91 10.00
N LYS A 68 -6.72 7.22 9.67
CA LYS A 68 -7.72 6.22 9.25
C LYS A 68 -7.27 5.48 7.99
N TYR A 69 -6.75 6.19 7.00
CA TYR A 69 -6.22 5.61 5.78
C TYR A 69 -5.05 4.66 6.07
N ARG A 70 -4.06 5.08 6.88
CA ARG A 70 -2.93 4.23 7.28
C ARG A 70 -3.38 2.92 7.92
N VAL A 71 -4.36 2.98 8.81
CA VAL A 71 -4.96 1.78 9.44
C VAL A 71 -5.64 0.88 8.41
N GLN A 72 -6.40 1.45 7.48
CA GLN A 72 -7.06 0.69 6.41
C GLN A 72 -6.05 -0.02 5.51
N VAL A 73 -5.01 0.70 5.04
CA VAL A 73 -3.92 0.12 4.25
C VAL A 73 -3.24 -1.02 5.02
N ASN A 74 -2.97 -0.84 6.32
CA ASN A 74 -2.33 -1.87 7.13
C ASN A 74 -3.17 -3.16 7.25
N ARG A 75 -4.50 -3.05 7.13
CA ARG A 75 -5.44 -4.18 7.19
C ARG A 75 -5.68 -4.87 5.84
N VAL A 76 -5.18 -4.32 4.73
CA VAL A 76 -5.34 -4.94 3.40
C VAL A 76 -4.67 -6.32 3.39
N ASP A 77 -5.42 -7.31 2.92
CA ASP A 77 -4.95 -8.64 2.55
C ASP A 77 -4.21 -8.57 1.21
N THR A 78 -2.91 -8.84 1.20
CA THR A 78 -2.06 -8.76 0.00
C THR A 78 -2.25 -9.93 -0.96
N LEU A 79 -2.96 -10.99 -0.57
CA LEU A 79 -3.33 -12.07 -1.49
C LEU A 79 -4.50 -11.68 -2.41
N LYS A 80 -5.35 -10.75 -1.96
CA LYS A 80 -6.51 -10.22 -2.71
C LYS A 80 -6.70 -8.73 -2.38
N PRO A 81 -5.76 -7.87 -2.81
CA PRO A 81 -5.72 -6.49 -2.35
C PRO A 81 -6.90 -5.68 -2.87
N VAL A 82 -7.58 -5.00 -1.96
CA VAL A 82 -8.51 -3.90 -2.25
C VAL A 82 -7.98 -2.67 -1.54
N TRP A 83 -7.37 -1.76 -2.30
CA TRP A 83 -6.70 -0.59 -1.73
C TRP A 83 -7.73 0.50 -1.37
N PRO A 84 -7.65 1.07 -0.16
CA PRO A 84 -8.51 2.20 0.20
C PRO A 84 -8.16 3.43 -0.64
N GLU A 85 -9.13 4.33 -0.81
CA GLU A 85 -8.89 5.60 -1.48
C GLU A 85 -8.05 6.53 -0.61
N LYS A 86 -7.09 7.22 -1.24
CA LYS A 86 -6.25 8.20 -0.56
C LYS A 86 -7.13 9.40 -0.13
N PRO A 87 -6.94 9.93 1.09
CA PRO A 87 -7.57 11.17 1.49
C PRO A 87 -7.21 12.30 0.52
N ALA A 88 -8.17 13.20 0.28
CA ALA A 88 -7.88 14.42 -0.46
C ALA A 88 -6.80 15.22 0.28
N SER A 89 -5.74 15.61 -0.43
CA SER A 89 -4.77 16.56 0.10
C SER A 89 -5.37 17.96 0.01
N SER A 90 -6.19 18.31 0.98
CA SER A 90 -6.57 19.70 1.18
C SER A 90 -5.58 20.29 2.18
N LEU A 91 -4.39 20.66 1.69
CA LEU A 91 -3.56 21.66 2.35
C LEU A 91 -3.95 23.02 1.78
#